data_AF-A0A1W2BIA9-F1
#
_entry.id   AF-A0A1W2BIA9-F1
#
_cell.length_a   1.000
_cell.length_b   1.000
_cell.length_c   1.000
_cell.angle_alpha   90.00
_cell.angle_beta   90.00
_cell.angle_gamma   90.00
#
_symmetry.space_group_name_H-M   'P 1'
#
loop_
_entity.id
_entity.type
_entity.pdbx_description
1 polymer ?
#
loop_
_entity_poly.entity_id
_entity_poly.type
_entity_poly.pdbx_seq_one_letter_code
_entity_poly.pdbx_strand_id
1 'polypeptide(L)'
;MSFFQLFALAVGAILAENLVLVRVLGVCSFLEASNDIKTGAGMGIAVTFVMGLSSMATYLVNFFLLAPFQLQYLETVAYILVIVGMVHLAELFFRRYTPTLYSSLGICFPLVTANCAILGTALLGTQNGYGFVASVVYGVCSGLGYTLAVILFAGIRRRLEFAEYPKSFEGAPIALVTAGLLALCFMGFAGLRFW
;
A
#
# COMPACT_ATOMS: atom_id res chain seq x y z
N MET A 1 11.78 20.97 -4.62
CA MET A 1 10.43 20.79 -5.19
C MET A 1 9.52 21.84 -4.59
N SER A 2 8.72 22.50 -5.42
CA SER A 2 7.73 23.47 -4.92
C SER A 2 6.60 22.76 -4.16
N PHE A 3 6.01 23.43 -3.17
CA PHE A 3 4.88 22.92 -2.39
C PHE A 3 3.73 22.40 -3.29
N PHE A 4 3.50 23.07 -4.41
CA PHE A 4 2.48 22.69 -5.39
C PHE A 4 2.80 21.36 -6.09
N GLN A 5 4.07 21.08 -6.39
CA GLN A 5 4.49 19.79 -6.97
C GLN A 5 4.36 18.64 -5.97
N LEU A 6 4.65 18.87 -4.68
CA LEU A 6 4.46 17.87 -3.64
C LEU A 6 2.98 17.57 -3.40
N PHE A 7 2.13 18.59 -3.44
CA PHE A 7 0.68 18.43 -3.33
C PHE A 7 0.09 17.69 -4.55
N ALA A 8 0.50 18.06 -5.76
CA ALA A 8 0.11 17.36 -6.99
C ALA A 8 0.56 15.89 -6.99
N LEU A 9 1.78 15.62 -6.52
CA LEU A 9 2.33 14.27 -6.36
C LEU A 9 1.54 13.47 -5.32
N ALA A 10 1.16 14.08 -4.19
CA ALA A 10 0.35 13.45 -3.16
C ALA A 10 -1.04 13.08 -3.67
N VAL A 11 -1.74 14.01 -4.33
CA VAL A 11 -3.08 13.78 -4.90
C VAL A 11 -3.01 12.75 -6.03
N GLY A 12 -1.98 12.82 -6.88
CA GLY A 12 -1.71 11.83 -7.92
C GLY A 12 -1.48 10.43 -7.35
N ALA A 13 -0.62 10.28 -6.34
CA ALA A 13 -0.30 8.99 -5.72
C ALA A 13 -1.49 8.37 -4.96
N ILE A 14 -2.38 9.20 -4.39
CA ILE A 14 -3.56 8.74 -3.65
C ILE A 14 -4.70 8.31 -4.61
N LEU A 15 -4.95 9.09 -5.68
CA LEU A 15 -6.09 8.87 -6.57
C LEU A 15 -5.71 8.38 -7.99
N ALA A 16 -4.83 9.07 -8.69
CA ALA A 16 -4.56 8.81 -10.12
C ALA A 16 -3.67 7.57 -10.35
N GLU A 17 -2.71 7.32 -9.46
CA GLU A 17 -1.80 6.17 -9.49
C GLU A 17 -2.00 5.23 -8.30
N ASN A 18 -3.25 5.06 -7.85
CA ASN A 18 -3.53 4.18 -6.71
C ASN A 18 -2.99 2.77 -6.99
N LEU A 19 -2.02 2.35 -6.18
CA LEU A 19 -1.28 1.09 -6.40
C LEU A 19 -2.19 -0.14 -6.34
N VAL A 20 -3.26 -0.06 -5.54
CA VAL A 20 -4.18 -1.18 -5.34
C VAL A 20 -5.20 -1.28 -6.45
N LEU A 21 -5.81 -0.15 -6.81
CA LEU A 21 -6.97 -0.14 -7.70
C LEU A 21 -6.60 0.08 -9.17
N VAL A 22 -5.50 0.79 -9.45
CA VAL A 22 -5.07 1.09 -10.83
C VAL A 22 -3.92 0.18 -11.26
N ARG A 23 -2.94 -0.06 -10.38
CA ARG A 23 -1.79 -0.92 -10.68
C ARG A 23 -1.96 -2.37 -10.22
N VAL A 24 -3.03 -2.70 -9.48
CA VAL A 24 -3.38 -4.05 -9.02
C VAL A 24 -2.31 -4.70 -8.12
N LEU A 25 -1.65 -3.91 -7.27
CA LEU A 25 -0.68 -4.39 -6.27
C LEU A 25 -1.31 -4.47 -4.87
N GLY A 26 -0.99 -5.51 -4.11
CA GLY A 26 -1.42 -5.65 -2.72
C GLY A 26 -2.85 -6.19 -2.56
N VAL A 27 -3.38 -6.89 -3.57
CA VAL A 27 -4.74 -7.45 -3.56
C VAL A 27 -4.92 -8.47 -2.42
N CYS A 28 -3.89 -9.23 -2.08
CA CYS A 28 -3.94 -10.27 -1.04
C CYS A 28 -4.34 -9.70 0.33
N SER A 29 -3.60 -8.69 0.79
CA SER A 29 -3.85 -8.00 2.06
C SER A 29 -5.10 -7.11 2.00
N PHE A 30 -5.45 -6.59 0.83
CA PHE A 30 -6.67 -5.82 0.61
C PHE A 30 -7.95 -6.66 0.79
N LEU A 31 -7.98 -7.88 0.25
CA LEU A 31 -9.14 -8.77 0.39
C LEU A 31 -9.31 -9.25 1.84
N GLU A 32 -8.22 -9.49 2.56
CA GLU A 32 -8.27 -9.94 3.95
C GLU A 32 -8.65 -8.80 4.92
N ALA A 33 -8.09 -7.60 4.74
CA ALA A 33 -8.32 -6.46 5.61
C ALA A 33 -9.73 -5.87 5.51
N SER A 34 -10.47 -6.18 4.44
CA SER A 34 -11.75 -5.54 4.11
C SER A 34 -12.98 -6.21 4.71
N ASN A 35 -12.82 -7.27 5.52
CA ASN A 35 -13.95 -7.91 6.21
C ASN A 35 -14.62 -6.97 7.22
N ASP A 36 -13.85 -6.10 7.87
CA ASP A 36 -14.34 -5.16 8.87
C ASP A 36 -13.71 -3.78 8.69
N ILE A 37 -14.51 -2.72 8.82
CA ILE A 37 -14.02 -1.34 8.68
C ILE A 37 -12.97 -1.02 9.74
N LYS A 38 -13.16 -1.51 10.98
CA LYS A 38 -12.22 -1.27 12.10
C LYS A 38 -10.87 -1.96 11.85
N THR A 39 -10.90 -3.21 11.39
CA THR A 39 -9.72 -4.00 11.06
C THR A 39 -9.00 -3.42 9.84
N GLY A 40 -9.76 -3.04 8.80
CA GLY A 40 -9.24 -2.41 7.60
C GLY A 40 -8.55 -1.07 7.87
N ALA A 41 -9.13 -0.23 8.73
CA ALA A 41 -8.50 1.02 9.15
C ALA A 41 -7.19 0.78 9.91
N GLY A 42 -7.17 -0.17 10.86
CA GLY A 42 -5.96 -0.54 11.61
C GLY A 42 -4.86 -1.06 10.68
N MET A 43 -5.21 -1.92 9.73
CA MET A 43 -4.26 -2.50 8.78
C MET A 43 -3.75 -1.49 7.76
N GLY A 44 -4.61 -0.58 7.29
CA GLY A 44 -4.20 0.51 6.40
C GLY A 44 -3.18 1.46 7.06
N ILE A 45 -3.41 1.84 8.32
CA ILE A 45 -2.45 2.67 9.09
C ILE A 45 -1.11 1.95 9.25
N ALA A 46 -1.13 0.66 9.59
CA ALA A 46 0.10 -0.14 9.72
C ALA A 46 0.87 -0.21 8.40
N VAL A 47 0.18 -0.48 7.28
CA VAL A 47 0.80 -0.51 5.94
C VAL A 47 1.34 0.85 5.55
N THR A 48 0.63 1.95 5.84
CA THR A 48 1.09 3.32 5.55
C THR A 48 2.38 3.65 6.30
N PHE A 49 2.45 3.27 7.58
CA PHE A 49 3.64 3.48 8.40
C PHE A 49 4.84 2.70 7.86
N VAL A 50 4.65 1.41 7.57
CA VAL A 50 5.71 0.55 7.00
C VAL A 50 6.14 1.06 5.62
N MET A 51 5.20 1.46 4.76
CA MET A 51 5.47 1.92 3.40
C MET A 51 6.27 3.24 3.37
N GLY A 52 5.99 4.16 4.30
CA GLY A 52 6.80 5.36 4.48
C GLY A 52 8.22 5.04 4.97
N LEU A 53 8.35 4.17 5.97
CA LEU A 53 9.65 3.77 6.54
C LEU A 53 10.49 3.00 5.53
N SER A 54 9.88 2.08 4.78
CA SER A 54 10.54 1.30 3.74
C SER A 54 11.01 2.20 2.60
N SER A 55 10.18 3.15 2.15
CA SER A 55 10.56 4.07 1.07
C SER A 55 11.75 4.96 1.44
N MET A 56 11.84 5.37 2.71
CA MET A 56 13.00 6.08 3.24
C MET A 56 14.26 5.21 3.21
N ALA A 57 14.15 3.98 3.70
CA ALA A 57 15.27 3.05 3.81
C ALA A 57 15.76 2.57 2.43
N THR A 58 14.86 2.24 1.51
CA THR A 58 15.21 1.78 0.16
C THR A 58 15.85 2.89 -0.65
N TYR A 59 15.43 4.15 -0.49
CA TYR A 59 16.10 5.29 -1.12
C TYR A 59 17.56 5.43 -0.63
N LEU A 60 17.78 5.35 0.69
CA LEU A 60 19.13 5.43 1.26
C LEU A 60 20.03 4.30 0.74
N VAL A 61 19.49 3.08 0.69
CA VAL A 61 20.21 1.92 0.14
C VAL A 61 20.50 2.09 -1.34
N ASN A 62 19.56 2.60 -2.13
CA ASN A 62 19.82 2.82 -3.56
C ASN A 62 20.93 3.87 -3.79
N PHE A 63 20.85 5.00 -3.09
CA PHE A 63 21.80 6.10 -3.26
C PHE A 63 23.20 5.77 -2.71
N PHE A 64 23.31 5.11 -1.54
CA PHE A 64 24.59 4.81 -0.90
C PHE A 64 25.23 3.48 -1.30
N LEU A 65 24.45 2.48 -1.72
CA LEU A 65 24.99 1.14 -2.07
C LEU A 65 24.86 0.84 -3.56
N LEU A 66 23.67 0.96 -4.16
CA LEU A 66 23.47 0.45 -5.53
C LEU A 66 24.07 1.38 -6.58
N ALA A 67 23.94 2.69 -6.41
CA ALA A 67 24.50 3.69 -7.32
C ALA A 67 26.04 3.66 -7.39
N PRO A 68 26.80 3.65 -6.28
CA PRO A 68 28.27 3.65 -6.35
C PRO A 68 28.86 2.31 -6.79
N PHE A 69 28.20 1.19 -6.50
CA PHE A 69 28.70 -0.14 -6.88
C PHE A 69 28.11 -0.67 -8.21
N GLN A 70 27.30 0.12 -8.92
CA GLN A 70 26.61 -0.27 -10.17
C GLN A 70 25.83 -1.60 -10.09
N LEU A 71 25.27 -1.90 -8.92
CA LEU A 71 24.55 -3.14 -8.63
C LEU A 71 23.03 -3.03 -8.87
N GLN A 72 22.62 -2.25 -9.87
CA GLN A 72 21.19 -2.00 -10.16
C GLN A 72 20.41 -3.28 -10.48
N TYR A 73 21.07 -4.31 -11.01
CA TYR A 73 20.43 -5.62 -11.26
C TYR A 73 20.01 -6.36 -9.97
N LEU A 74 20.52 -5.98 -8.80
CA LEU A 74 20.15 -6.53 -7.49
C LEU A 74 19.04 -5.75 -6.76
N GLU A 75 18.49 -4.70 -7.39
CA GLU A 75 17.58 -3.76 -6.74
C GLU A 75 16.40 -4.42 -6.05
N THR A 76 15.68 -5.31 -6.75
CA THR A 76 14.52 -6.02 -6.19
C THR A 76 14.89 -6.85 -4.97
N VAL A 77 16.01 -7.57 -5.01
CA VAL A 77 16.46 -8.43 -3.90
C VAL A 77 16.87 -7.58 -2.69
N ALA A 78 17.61 -6.50 -2.94
CA ALA A 78 18.00 -5.57 -1.89
C ALA A 78 16.79 -4.93 -1.20
N TYR A 79 15.77 -4.52 -1.98
CA TYR A 79 14.56 -3.93 -1.41
C TYR A 79 13.74 -4.91 -0.60
N ILE A 80 13.60 -6.16 -1.04
CA ILE A 80 12.91 -7.18 -0.25
C ILE A 80 13.60 -7.36 1.12
N LEU A 81 14.94 -7.45 1.15
CA LEU A 81 15.69 -7.58 2.41
C LEU A 81 15.47 -6.38 3.35
N VAL A 82 15.52 -5.16 2.80
CA VAL A 82 15.27 -3.93 3.56
C VAL A 82 13.83 -3.91 4.10
N ILE A 83 12.84 -4.24 3.27
CA ILE A 83 11.42 -4.26 3.66
C ILE A 83 11.20 -5.29 4.78
N VAL A 84 11.76 -6.50 4.65
CA VAL A 84 11.64 -7.54 5.68
C VAL A 84 12.19 -7.06 7.02
N GLY A 85 13.35 -6.39 7.02
CA GLY A 85 13.92 -5.81 8.24
C GLY A 85 13.05 -4.71 8.84
N MET A 86 12.53 -3.80 8.00
CA MET A 86 11.67 -2.69 8.43
C MET A 86 10.33 -3.18 8.98
N VAL A 87 9.73 -4.21 8.38
CA VAL A 87 8.46 -4.78 8.84
C VAL A 87 8.64 -5.50 10.17
N HIS A 88 9.73 -6.26 10.37
CA HIS A 88 10.00 -6.90 11.66
C HIS A 88 10.24 -5.87 12.77
N LEU A 89 10.92 -4.76 12.45
CA LEU A 89 11.09 -3.66 13.39
C LEU A 89 9.73 -3.02 13.73
N ALA A 90 8.87 -2.82 12.74
CA ALA A 90 7.52 -2.33 12.95
C ALA A 90 6.67 -3.30 13.78
N GLU A 91 6.78 -4.61 13.54
CA GLU A 91 6.08 -5.64 14.32
C GLU A 91 6.42 -5.54 15.81
N LEU A 92 7.72 -5.42 16.14
CA LEU A 92 8.18 -5.25 17.50
C LEU A 92 7.65 -3.94 18.12
N PHE A 93 7.61 -2.86 17.34
CA PHE A 93 7.06 -1.57 17.76
C PHE A 93 5.56 -1.68 18.09
N PHE A 94 4.74 -2.24 17.20
CA PHE A 94 3.30 -2.39 17.42
C PHE A 94 3.00 -3.34 18.59
N ARG A 95 3.79 -4.40 18.76
CA ARG A 95 3.67 -5.33 19.90
C ARG A 95 3.91 -4.63 21.23
N ARG A 96 4.77 -3.61 21.28
CA ARG A 96 5.08 -2.87 22.51
C ARG A 96 4.12 -1.71 22.79
N TYR A 97 3.80 -0.92 21.78
CA TYR A 97 3.03 0.33 21.98
C TYR A 97 1.51 0.15 21.87
N THR A 98 1.04 -0.81 21.08
CA THR A 98 -0.40 -1.00 20.80
C THR A 98 -0.77 -2.48 20.84
N PRO A 99 -0.82 -3.11 22.03
CA PRO A 99 -1.14 -4.52 22.16
C PRO A 99 -2.55 -4.87 21.65
N THR A 100 -3.49 -3.92 21.70
CA THR A 100 -4.85 -4.08 21.17
C THR A 100 -4.87 -4.26 19.64
N LEU A 101 -4.08 -3.47 18.91
CA LEU A 101 -3.92 -3.64 17.46
C LEU A 101 -3.17 -4.95 17.15
N TYR A 102 -2.13 -5.27 17.91
CA TYR A 102 -1.35 -6.49 17.69
C TYR A 102 -2.16 -7.77 17.93
N SER A 103 -3.07 -7.81 18.91
CA SER A 103 -3.97 -8.96 19.09
C SER A 103 -4.94 -9.17 17.94
N SER A 104 -5.34 -8.11 17.23
CA SER A 104 -6.23 -8.21 16.07
C SER A 104 -5.49 -8.40 14.74
N LEU A 105 -4.25 -7.91 14.61
CA LEU A 105 -3.47 -7.92 13.35
C LEU A 105 -2.25 -8.85 13.37
N GLY A 106 -1.92 -9.46 14.51
CA GLY A 106 -0.68 -10.22 14.74
C GLY A 106 -0.42 -11.31 13.70
N ILE A 107 -1.48 -11.97 13.24
CA ILE A 107 -1.42 -13.04 12.23
C ILE A 107 -1.16 -12.48 10.82
N CYS A 108 -1.48 -11.20 10.57
CA CYS A 108 -1.40 -10.58 9.25
C CYS A 108 -0.08 -9.83 9.00
N PHE A 109 0.82 -9.69 9.99
CA PHE A 109 2.15 -9.08 9.78
C PHE A 109 3.00 -9.79 8.72
N PRO A 110 3.02 -11.14 8.63
CA PRO A 110 3.64 -11.85 7.50
C PRO A 110 3.02 -11.52 6.13
N LEU A 111 1.78 -11.06 6.08
CA LEU A 111 1.16 -10.58 4.85
C LEU A 111 1.64 -9.18 4.46
N VAL A 112 2.08 -8.38 5.44
CA VAL A 112 2.66 -7.05 5.21
C VAL A 112 4.07 -7.18 4.62
N THR A 113 4.88 -8.15 5.08
CA THR A 113 6.24 -8.37 4.53
C THR A 113 6.22 -8.72 3.04
N ALA A 114 5.25 -9.53 2.62
CA ALA A 114 5.07 -9.96 1.24
C ALA A 114 4.12 -9.06 0.43
N ASN A 115 3.81 -7.85 0.92
CA ASN A 115 2.87 -6.98 0.25
C ASN A 115 3.50 -6.34 -1.00
N CYS A 116 2.99 -6.71 -2.18
CA CYS A 116 3.45 -6.19 -3.46
C CYS A 116 3.34 -4.67 -3.56
N ALA A 117 2.38 -4.03 -2.89
CA ALA A 117 2.24 -2.58 -2.91
C ALA A 117 3.47 -1.89 -2.30
N ILE A 118 4.04 -2.43 -1.22
CA ILE A 118 5.21 -1.87 -0.52
C ILE A 118 6.46 -2.00 -1.39
N LEU A 119 6.65 -3.17 -2.01
CA LEU A 119 7.74 -3.37 -2.97
C LEU A 119 7.58 -2.46 -4.19
N GLY A 120 6.35 -2.33 -4.71
CA GLY A 120 6.00 -1.47 -5.83
C GLY A 120 6.29 0.01 -5.56
N THR A 121 5.97 0.52 -4.35
CA THR A 121 6.33 1.91 -4.00
C THR A 121 7.82 2.16 -4.01
N ALA A 122 8.61 1.22 -3.49
CA ALA A 122 10.05 1.36 -3.44
C ALA A 122 10.65 1.39 -4.85
N LEU A 123 10.24 0.46 -5.73
CA LEU A 123 10.68 0.38 -7.12
C LEU A 123 10.23 1.59 -7.95
N LEU A 124 8.98 2.04 -7.79
CA LEU A 124 8.47 3.20 -8.53
C LEU A 124 9.13 4.49 -8.06
N GLY A 125 9.43 4.61 -6.77
CA GLY A 125 10.14 5.77 -6.24
C GLY A 125 11.52 5.94 -6.86
N THR A 126 12.23 4.84 -7.09
CA THR A 126 13.57 4.84 -7.66
C THR A 126 13.55 4.96 -9.19
N GLN A 127 12.62 4.27 -9.87
CA GLN A 127 12.44 4.37 -11.32
C GLN A 127 12.01 5.77 -11.78
N ASN A 128 11.17 6.46 -10.99
CA ASN A 128 10.74 7.82 -11.28
C ASN A 128 11.80 8.89 -10.90
N GLY A 129 12.95 8.49 -10.35
CA GLY A 129 14.04 9.41 -9.99
C GLY A 129 13.67 10.38 -8.87
N TYR A 130 12.76 10.01 -7.97
CA TYR A 130 12.37 10.87 -6.86
C TYR A 130 13.51 11.05 -5.86
N GLY A 131 13.83 12.30 -5.52
CA GLY A 131 14.77 12.61 -4.44
C GLY A 131 14.27 12.15 -3.06
N PHE A 132 15.11 12.22 -2.03
CA PHE A 132 14.80 11.70 -0.68
C PHE A 132 13.43 12.14 -0.16
N VAL A 133 13.16 13.45 -0.17
CA VAL A 133 11.90 14.02 0.32
C VAL A 133 10.70 13.56 -0.51
N ALA A 134 10.87 13.48 -1.82
CA ALA A 134 9.83 13.05 -2.74
C ALA A 134 9.48 11.56 -2.55
N SER A 135 10.48 10.71 -2.36
CA SER A 135 10.31 9.27 -2.11
C SER A 135 9.56 8.98 -0.82
N VAL A 136 9.86 9.72 0.26
CA VAL A 136 9.14 9.58 1.54
C VAL A 136 7.69 10.05 1.41
N VAL A 137 7.47 11.21 0.79
CA VAL A 137 6.10 11.72 0.56
C VAL A 137 5.31 10.76 -0.34
N TYR A 138 5.93 10.25 -1.40
CA TYR A 138 5.31 9.27 -2.28
C TYR A 138 4.91 7.99 -1.50
N GLY A 139 5.82 7.42 -0.71
CA GLY A 139 5.52 6.23 0.10
C GLY A 139 4.37 6.44 1.11
N VAL A 140 4.35 7.57 1.81
CA VAL A 140 3.26 7.90 2.76
C VAL A 140 1.94 8.12 2.03
N CYS A 141 1.95 8.88 0.93
CA CYS A 141 0.75 9.13 0.13
C CYS A 141 0.20 7.86 -0.51
N SER A 142 1.06 6.98 -1.02
CA SER A 142 0.68 5.66 -1.53
C SER A 142 0.05 4.78 -0.45
N GLY A 143 0.58 4.82 0.78
CA GLY A 143 -0.01 4.11 1.93
C GLY A 143 -1.38 4.65 2.34
N LEU A 144 -1.56 5.98 2.31
CA LEU A 144 -2.86 6.60 2.50
C LEU A 144 -3.85 6.20 1.40
N GLY A 145 -3.40 6.11 0.15
CA GLY A 145 -4.20 5.59 -0.97
C GLY A 145 -4.63 4.13 -0.77
N TYR A 146 -3.75 3.28 -0.24
CA TYR A 146 -4.09 1.91 0.17
C TYR A 146 -5.16 1.91 1.27
N THR A 147 -4.99 2.74 2.30
CA THR A 147 -5.92 2.85 3.42
C THR A 147 -7.31 3.30 2.96
N LEU A 148 -7.37 4.30 2.09
CA LEU A 148 -8.61 4.78 1.48
C LEU A 148 -9.31 3.65 0.72
N ALA A 149 -8.57 2.92 -0.13
CA ALA A 149 -9.12 1.82 -0.91
C ALA A 149 -9.71 0.73 0.00
N VAL A 150 -9.00 0.33 1.06
CA VAL A 150 -9.47 -0.70 2.01
C VAL A 150 -10.74 -0.25 2.74
N ILE A 151 -10.79 1.00 3.21
CA ILE A 151 -11.97 1.53 3.93
C ILE A 151 -13.19 1.59 3.01
N LEU A 152 -13.02 2.08 1.77
CA LEU A 152 -14.10 2.12 0.78
C LEU A 152 -14.62 0.72 0.47
N PHE A 153 -13.70 -0.23 0.25
CA PHE A 153 -14.08 -1.60 -0.06
C PHE A 153 -14.75 -2.32 1.12
N ALA A 154 -14.26 -2.11 2.35
CA ALA A 154 -14.91 -2.62 3.56
C ALA A 154 -16.34 -2.04 3.74
N GLY A 155 -16.54 -0.76 3.40
CA GLY A 155 -17.86 -0.14 3.38
C GLY A 155 -18.82 -0.79 2.36
N ILE A 156 -18.30 -1.12 1.17
CA ILE A 156 -19.08 -1.83 0.13
C ILE A 156 -19.40 -3.26 0.59
N ARG A 157 -18.44 -4.00 1.15
CA ARG A 157 -18.67 -5.37 1.64
C ARG A 157 -19.72 -5.41 2.74
N ARG A 158 -19.71 -4.45 3.66
CA ARG A 158 -20.74 -4.33 4.70
C ARG A 158 -22.14 -4.04 4.14
N ARG A 159 -22.24 -3.32 3.02
CA ARG A 159 -23.52 -3.12 2.31
C ARG A 159 -24.00 -4.40 1.63
N LEU A 160 -23.05 -5.17 1.09
CA LEU A 160 -23.32 -6.44 0.41
C LEU A 160 -23.88 -7.52 1.34
N GLU A 161 -23.55 -7.49 2.64
CA GLU A 161 -24.13 -8.40 3.64
C GLU A 161 -25.67 -8.31 3.72
N PHE A 162 -26.24 -7.15 3.39
CA PHE A 162 -27.68 -6.92 3.39
C PHE A 162 -28.33 -7.10 2.00
N ALA A 163 -27.53 -7.40 0.97
CA ALA A 163 -28.02 -7.56 -0.40
C ALA A 163 -28.31 -9.04 -0.70
N GLU A 164 -29.37 -9.30 -1.46
CA GLU A 164 -29.64 -10.65 -1.97
C GLU A 164 -28.79 -10.91 -3.21
N TYR A 165 -27.91 -11.91 -3.13
CA TYR A 165 -27.11 -12.39 -4.26
C TYR A 165 -27.14 -13.93 -4.31
N PRO A 166 -26.90 -14.55 -5.48
CA PRO A 166 -26.95 -16.00 -5.62
C PRO A 166 -25.91 -16.69 -4.73
N LYS A 167 -26.24 -17.83 -4.13
CA LYS A 167 -25.33 -18.60 -3.24
C LYS A 167 -23.96 -18.89 -3.86
N SER A 168 -23.88 -19.03 -5.18
CA SER A 168 -22.62 -19.24 -5.91
C SER A 168 -21.63 -18.06 -5.81
N PHE A 169 -22.09 -16.88 -5.41
CA PHE A 169 -21.26 -15.68 -5.27
C PHE A 169 -20.78 -15.42 -3.84
N GLU A 170 -21.16 -16.25 -2.86
CA GLU A 170 -20.76 -16.07 -1.45
C GLU A 170 -19.24 -16.02 -1.24
N GLY A 171 -18.80 -15.03 -0.47
CA GLY A 171 -17.40 -14.87 -0.06
C GLY A 171 -16.50 -14.22 -1.10
N ALA A 172 -15.51 -14.97 -1.61
CA ALA A 172 -14.47 -14.45 -2.50
C ALA A 172 -14.96 -14.01 -3.89
N PRO A 173 -15.90 -14.71 -4.56
CA PRO A 173 -16.35 -14.33 -5.89
C PRO A 173 -17.00 -12.95 -5.92
N ILE A 174 -17.94 -12.66 -5.00
CA ILE A 174 -18.58 -11.34 -4.93
C ILE A 174 -17.58 -10.25 -4.52
N ALA A 175 -16.60 -10.56 -3.67
CA ALA A 175 -15.54 -9.64 -3.30
C ALA A 175 -14.67 -9.26 -4.51
N LEU A 176 -14.30 -10.22 -5.36
CA LEU A 176 -13.53 -9.96 -6.58
C LEU A 176 -14.33 -9.15 -7.61
N VAL A 177 -15.61 -9.46 -7.80
CA VAL A 177 -16.48 -8.69 -8.72
C VAL A 177 -16.62 -7.25 -8.25
N THR A 178 -16.89 -7.04 -6.95
CA THR A 178 -17.01 -5.69 -6.39
C THR A 178 -15.68 -4.94 -6.38
N ALA A 179 -14.56 -5.62 -6.13
CA ALA A 179 -13.23 -5.03 -6.26
C ALA A 179 -12.94 -4.61 -7.70
N GLY A 180 -13.34 -5.41 -8.70
CA GLY A 180 -13.23 -5.06 -10.11
C GLY A 180 -14.08 -3.85 -10.50
N LEU A 181 -15.33 -3.77 -10.02
CA LEU A 181 -16.19 -2.60 -10.23
C LEU A 181 -15.62 -1.34 -9.57
N LEU A 182 -15.07 -1.47 -8.35
CA LEU A 182 -14.38 -0.37 -7.67
C LEU A 182 -13.14 0.08 -8.46
N ALA A 183 -12.35 -0.87 -8.97
CA ALA A 183 -11.18 -0.58 -9.80
C ALA A 183 -11.55 0.17 -11.09
N LEU A 184 -12.65 -0.22 -11.75
CA LEU A 184 -13.17 0.49 -12.94
C LEU A 184 -13.55 1.95 -12.61
N CYS A 185 -14.18 2.20 -11.47
CA CYS A 185 -14.47 3.57 -11.02
C CYS A 185 -13.19 4.38 -10.82
N PHE A 186 -12.15 3.76 -10.26
CA PHE A 186 -10.86 4.43 -10.01
C PHE A 186 -10.02 4.63 -11.27
N MET A 187 -10.13 3.75 -12.27
CA MET A 187 -9.51 3.95 -13.59
C MET A 187 -10.03 5.23 -14.29
N GLY A 188 -11.23 5.69 -13.97
CA GLY A 188 -11.73 6.99 -14.44
C GLY A 188 -10.85 8.18 -13.99
N PHE A 189 -10.15 8.06 -12.85
CA PHE A 189 -9.21 9.07 -12.37
C PHE A 189 -7.79 8.92 -12.95
N ALA A 190 -7.48 7.82 -13.63
CA ALA A 190 -6.15 7.59 -14.23
C ALA A 190 -5.83 8.59 -15.36
N GLY A 191 -6.85 9.25 -15.93
CA GLY A 191 -6.69 10.34 -16.90
C GLY A 191 -6.29 11.69 -16.28
N LEU A 192 -6.36 11.85 -14.95
CA LEU A 192 -5.96 13.07 -14.26
C LEU A 192 -4.42 13.13 -14.17
N ARG A 193 -3.79 13.64 -15.23
CA ARG A 193 -2.38 14.01 -15.17
C ARG A 193 -2.27 15.39 -14.55
N PHE A 194 -1.76 15.47 -13.32
CA PHE A 194 -1.33 16.74 -12.71
C PHE A 194 0.07 17.16 -13.18
N TRP A 195 0.45 16.72 -14.39
CA TRP A 195 1.73 16.99 -15.05
C TRP A 195 1.52 17.21 -16.54
#